data_AF-A0A1Q3C7D0-F1
#
_entry.id   AF-A0A1Q3C7D0-F1
#
_cell.length_a   1.000
_cell.length_b   1.000
_cell.length_c   1.000
_cell.angle_alpha   90.00
_cell.angle_beta   90.00
_cell.angle_gamma   90.00
#
_symmetry.space_group_name_H-M   'P 1'
#
loop_
_entity.id
_entity.type
_entity.pdbx_description
1 polymer ?
#
loop_
_entity_poly.entity_id
_entity_poly.type
_entity_poly.pdbx_seq_one_letter_code
_entity_poly.pdbx_strand_id
1 'polypeptide(L)'
;KYASDIFKRASLIGSKTSTSPLEQNVILRYDNGELLLNPILYRQLVGSLVYLTMTRLDIVYVVHLVIQFMDVPRSTHFVAVLCILRYVKETLFYGLFRVFS
;
A
#
# COMPACT_ATOMS: atom_id res chain seq x y z
N LYS A 1 -10.82 -0.33 -15.83
CA LYS A 1 -11.11 -1.79 -15.83
C LYS A 1 -10.08 -2.56 -14.98
N TYR A 2 -8.77 -2.47 -15.26
CA TYR A 2 -7.69 -3.11 -14.48
C TYR A 2 -7.57 -2.61 -13.02
N ALA A 3 -7.55 -1.29 -12.82
CA ALA A 3 -7.47 -0.70 -11.47
C ALA A 3 -8.66 -1.11 -10.57
N SER A 4 -9.88 -1.17 -11.13
CA SER A 4 -11.08 -1.60 -10.40
C SER A 4 -11.03 -3.09 -10.02
N ASP A 5 -10.41 -3.92 -10.86
CA ASP A 5 -10.29 -5.36 -10.62
C ASP A 5 -9.24 -5.66 -9.53
N ILE A 6 -8.14 -4.90 -9.55
CA ILE A 6 -7.15 -4.92 -8.46
C ILE A 6 -7.76 -4.35 -7.18
N PHE A 7 -8.51 -3.25 -7.25
CA PHE A 7 -9.14 -2.67 -6.08
C PHE A 7 -10.16 -3.63 -5.46
N LYS A 8 -10.91 -4.38 -6.29
CA LYS A 8 -11.80 -5.47 -5.84
C LYS A 8 -11.03 -6.62 -5.18
N ARG A 9 -9.88 -7.03 -5.73
CA ARG A 9 -9.01 -8.05 -5.09
C ARG A 9 -8.39 -7.56 -3.79
N ALA A 10 -7.91 -6.32 -3.75
CA ALA A 10 -7.37 -5.70 -2.55
C ALA A 10 -8.44 -5.48 -1.48
N SER A 11 -9.69 -5.16 -1.86
CA SER A 11 -10.81 -5.06 -0.94
C SER A 11 -11.24 -6.41 -0.38
N LEU A 12 -11.13 -7.48 -1.15
CA LEU A 12 -11.35 -8.87 -0.69
C LEU A 12 -10.28 -9.32 0.32
N ILE A 13 -9.01 -8.96 0.08
CA ILE A 13 -7.90 -9.27 0.99
C ILE A 13 -7.95 -8.39 2.26
N GLY A 14 -8.42 -7.14 2.16
CA GLY A 14 -8.47 -6.19 3.28
C GLY A 14 -9.84 -6.03 3.95
N SER A 15 -10.73 -7.03 3.95
CA SER A 15 -12.10 -6.86 4.48
C SER A 15 -12.22 -6.86 6.01
N LYS A 16 -11.11 -6.91 6.74
CA LYS A 16 -11.05 -6.56 8.18
C LYS A 16 -10.33 -5.23 8.33
N THR A 17 -10.90 -4.37 9.17
CA THR A 17 -10.28 -3.12 9.66
C THR A 17 -8.80 -3.36 9.96
N SER A 18 -7.93 -2.93 9.06
CA SER A 18 -6.51 -3.30 9.13
C SER A 18 -5.84 -2.34 10.11
N THR A 19 -5.65 -2.81 11.35
CA THR A 19 -4.89 -2.11 12.39
C THR A 19 -3.40 -2.00 12.07
N SER A 20 -2.90 -2.77 11.09
CA SER A 20 -1.53 -2.73 10.59
C SER A 20 -1.51 -2.37 9.10
N PRO A 21 -0.55 -1.58 8.61
CA PRO A 21 -0.45 -1.23 7.20
C PRO A 21 -0.08 -2.41 6.28
N LEU A 22 0.42 -3.51 6.84
CA LEU A 22 0.53 -4.81 6.18
C LEU A 22 -0.02 -5.88 7.14
N GLU A 23 -1.03 -6.65 6.71
CA GLU A 23 -1.42 -7.87 7.42
C GLU A 23 -0.18 -8.76 7.57
N GLN A 24 0.02 -9.34 8.77
CA GLN A 24 1.22 -10.06 9.23
C GLN A 24 1.69 -11.25 8.37
N ASN A 25 1.13 -11.48 7.18
CA ASN A 25 1.42 -12.61 6.30
C ASN A 25 1.70 -12.24 4.83
N VAL A 26 1.82 -10.96 4.47
CA VAL A 26 2.22 -10.60 3.10
C VAL A 26 3.74 -10.76 2.94
N ILE A 27 4.16 -11.97 2.59
CA ILE A 27 5.55 -12.22 2.18
C ILE A 27 5.74 -11.59 0.79
N LEU A 28 6.31 -10.37 0.75
CA LEU A 28 6.72 -9.70 -0.49
C LEU A 28 7.94 -10.41 -1.07
N ARG A 29 7.71 -11.37 -1.98
CA ARG A 29 8.79 -12.05 -2.71
C ARG A 29 8.97 -11.47 -4.10
N TYR A 30 10.22 -11.37 -4.54
CA TYR A 30 10.64 -10.86 -5.86
C TYR A 30 10.01 -11.60 -7.05
N ASP A 31 9.68 -12.87 -6.87
CA ASP A 31 9.17 -13.78 -7.89
C ASP A 31 7.65 -13.98 -7.85
N ASN A 32 6.95 -13.41 -6.85
CA ASN A 32 5.54 -13.67 -6.66
C ASN A 32 4.67 -12.69 -7.46
N GLY A 33 3.73 -13.23 -8.24
CA GLY A 33 2.78 -12.46 -9.05
C GLY A 33 3.30 -12.04 -10.43
N GLU A 34 2.38 -11.53 -11.26
CA GLU A 34 2.66 -11.08 -12.62
C GLU A 34 3.32 -9.70 -12.66
N LEU A 35 4.16 -9.47 -13.67
CA LEU A 35 4.73 -8.15 -13.97
C LEU A 35 3.62 -7.12 -14.17
N LEU A 36 3.83 -5.94 -13.62
CA LEU A 36 2.83 -4.89 -13.72
C LEU A 36 2.84 -4.28 -15.12
N LEU A 37 1.69 -4.31 -15.81
CA LEU A 37 1.52 -3.74 -17.16
C LEU A 37 1.86 -2.25 -17.25
N ASN A 38 1.68 -1.50 -16.15
CA ASN A 38 1.99 -0.08 -16.07
C ASN A 38 2.85 0.22 -14.83
N PRO A 39 4.19 0.15 -14.94
CA PRO A 39 5.10 0.44 -13.83
C PRO A 39 5.10 1.93 -13.43
N ILE A 40 4.65 2.84 -14.30
CA ILE A 40 4.62 4.28 -14.01
C ILE A 40 3.64 4.57 -12.88
N LEU A 41 2.45 3.97 -12.91
CA LEU A 41 1.45 4.12 -11.85
C LEU A 41 1.98 3.64 -10.49
N TYR A 42 2.71 2.51 -10.48
CA TYR A 42 3.35 2.02 -9.25
C TYR A 42 4.34 3.05 -8.70
N ARG A 43 5.24 3.55 -9.54
CA ARG A 43 6.28 4.52 -9.15
C ARG A 43 5.68 5.83 -8.64
N GLN A 44 4.61 6.31 -9.27
CA GLN A 44 3.89 7.51 -8.82
C GLN A 44 3.31 7.33 -7.42
N LEU A 45 2.62 6.21 -7.16
CA LEU A 45 2.03 5.93 -5.85
C LEU A 45 3.11 5.74 -4.77
N VAL A 46 4.19 5.01 -5.06
CA VAL A 46 5.31 4.86 -4.14
C VAL A 46 5.97 6.21 -3.86
N GLY A 47 6.12 7.08 -4.86
CA GLY A 47 6.62 8.44 -4.66
C GLY A 47 5.76 9.26 -3.69
N SER A 48 4.43 9.18 -3.79
CA SER A 48 3.52 9.82 -2.82
C SER A 48 3.66 9.23 -1.42
N LEU A 49 3.85 7.92 -1.29
CA LEU A 49 4.07 7.26 0.00
C LEU A 49 5.40 7.67 0.64
N VAL A 50 6.48 7.79 -0.14
CA VAL A 50 7.78 8.28 0.33
C VAL A 50 7.64 9.68 0.93
N TYR A 51 6.90 10.57 0.28
CA TYR A 51 6.65 11.90 0.84
C TYR A 51 5.92 11.82 2.19
N LEU A 52 4.92 10.94 2.30
CA LEU A 52 4.17 10.74 3.56
C LEU A 52 5.02 10.18 4.70
N THR A 53 6.09 9.41 4.42
CA THR A 53 6.99 8.91 5.48
C THR A 53 7.67 10.02 6.27
N MET A 54 7.78 11.23 5.71
CA MET A 54 8.35 12.40 6.39
C MET A 54 7.47 12.89 7.55
N THR A 55 6.16 12.67 7.46
CA THR A 55 5.19 13.10 8.49
C THR A 55 4.58 11.93 9.25
N ARG A 56 4.75 10.69 8.76
CA ARG A 56 4.18 9.46 9.31
C ARG A 56 5.20 8.34 9.42
N LEU A 57 5.79 8.23 10.61
CA LEU A 57 6.81 7.22 10.91
C LEU A 57 6.25 5.78 11.01
N ASP A 58 4.94 5.64 11.27
CA ASP A 58 4.26 4.36 11.41
C ASP A 58 4.18 3.56 10.09
N ILE A 59 4.40 4.21 8.95
CA ILE A 59 4.42 3.57 7.63
C ILE A 59 5.82 3.46 7.01
N VAL A 60 6.87 4.00 7.65
CA VAL A 60 8.24 4.06 7.07
C VAL A 60 8.72 2.68 6.65
N TYR A 61 8.61 1.70 7.55
CA TYR A 61 9.11 0.34 7.32
C TYR A 61 8.44 -0.30 6.10
N VAL A 62 7.11 -0.26 6.03
CA VAL A 62 6.34 -0.89 4.95
C VAL A 62 6.52 -0.16 3.61
N VAL A 63 6.72 1.16 3.63
CA VAL A 63 7.06 1.94 2.44
C VAL A 63 8.45 1.58 1.94
N HIS A 64 9.42 1.38 2.85
CA HIS A 64 10.76 0.95 2.48
C HIS A 64 10.76 -0.40 1.75
N LEU A 65 9.92 -1.35 2.18
CA LEU A 65 9.78 -2.64 1.51
C LEU A 65 9.30 -2.50 0.06
N VAL A 66 8.29 -1.65 -0.21
CA VAL A 66 7.76 -1.50 -1.58
C VAL A 66 8.70 -0.70 -2.50
N ILE A 67 9.56 0.17 -1.95
CA ILE A 67 10.58 0.89 -2.74
C ILE A 67 11.59 -0.08 -3.38
N GLN A 68 11.90 -1.20 -2.73
CA GLN A 68 12.86 -2.19 -3.25
C GLN A 68 12.42 -2.83 -4.58
N PHE A 69 11.14 -2.71 -4.94
CA PHE A 69 10.55 -3.26 -6.15
C PHE A 69 10.20 -2.20 -7.21
N MET A 70 10.79 -1.01 -7.14
CA MET A 70 10.55 0.09 -8.10
C MET A 70 11.02 -0.20 -9.53
N ASP A 71 12.05 -1.05 -9.67
CA ASP A 71 12.61 -1.40 -10.97
C ASP A 71 11.67 -2.32 -11.74
N VAL A 72 11.25 -3.43 -11.11
CA VAL A 72 10.39 -4.46 -11.68
C VAL A 72 9.17 -4.69 -10.78
N PRO A 73 8.18 -3.78 -10.78
CA PRO A 73 6.99 -3.93 -9.95
C PRO A 73 6.11 -5.07 -10.45
N ARG A 74 5.50 -5.78 -9.50
CA ARG A 74 4.56 -6.89 -9.75
C ARG A 74 3.22 -6.60 -9.11
N SER A 75 2.21 -7.34 -9.55
CA SER A 75 0.84 -7.28 -9.03
C SER A 75 0.77 -7.40 -7.49
N THR A 76 1.58 -8.28 -6.89
CA THR A 76 1.72 -8.45 -5.44
C THR A 76 2.24 -7.20 -4.74
N HIS A 77 3.32 -6.60 -5.28
CA HIS A 77 3.87 -5.35 -4.78
C HIS A 77 2.83 -4.22 -4.87
N PHE A 78 2.09 -4.15 -5.97
CA PHE A 78 1.07 -3.12 -6.17
C PHE A 78 -0.13 -3.29 -5.21
N VAL A 79 -0.53 -4.53 -4.89
CA VAL A 79 -1.53 -4.80 -3.84
C VAL A 79 -1.03 -4.28 -2.48
N ALA A 80 0.24 -4.49 -2.13
CA ALA A 80 0.79 -3.95 -0.89
C ALA A 80 0.77 -2.41 -0.85
N VAL A 81 1.12 -1.74 -1.95
CA VAL A 81 0.99 -0.27 -2.08
C VAL A 81 -0.45 0.18 -1.84
N LEU A 82 -1.44 -0.52 -2.39
CA LEU A 82 -2.85 -0.21 -2.18
C LEU A 82 -3.29 -0.42 -0.72
N CYS A 83 -2.80 -1.46 -0.04
CA CYS A 83 -3.06 -1.69 1.38
C CYS A 83 -2.50 -0.54 2.24
N ILE A 84 -1.27 -0.10 1.97
CA ILE A 84 -0.66 1.05 2.67
C ILE A 84 -1.50 2.31 2.45
N LEU A 85 -1.90 2.60 1.20
CA LEU A 85 -2.75 3.75 0.88
C LEU A 85 -4.10 3.70 1.60
N ARG A 86 -4.70 2.51 1.69
CA ARG A 86 -5.94 2.31 2.43
C ARG A 86 -5.76 2.57 3.93
N TYR A 87 -4.70 2.02 4.52
CA TYR A 87 -4.36 2.27 5.92
C TYR A 87 -4.15 3.77 6.19
N VAL A 88 -3.41 4.46 5.32
CA VAL A 88 -3.21 5.92 5.42
C VAL A 88 -4.54 6.66 5.37
N LYS A 89 -5.42 6.30 4.43
CA LYS A 89 -6.75 6.90 4.31
C LYS A 89 -7.59 6.68 5.57
N GLU A 90 -7.65 5.45 6.08
CA GLU A 90 -8.44 5.13 7.27
C GLU A 90 -7.90 5.86 8.50
N THR A 91 -6.58 5.84 8.73
CA THR A 91 -5.97 6.53 9.88
C THR A 91 -5.98 8.06 9.77
N LEU A 92 -6.04 8.65 8.58
CA LEU A 92 -6.29 10.10 8.43
C LEU A 92 -7.69 10.47 8.91
N PHE A 93 -8.70 9.65 8.58
CA PHE A 93 -10.07 9.86 9.04
C PHE A 93 -10.24 9.61 10.54
N TYR A 94 -9.63 8.54 11.08
CA TYR A 94 -9.72 8.23 12.52
C TYR A 94 -8.86 9.15 13.40
N GLY A 95 -7.70 9.62 12.91
CA GLY A 95 -6.82 10.54 13.64
C GLY A 95 -7.44 11.92 13.85
N LEU A 96 -8.26 12.41 12.91
CA LEU A 96 -8.99 13.67 13.04
C LEU A 96 -10.10 13.61 14.10
N PHE A 97 -10.69 12.43 14.34
CA PHE A 97 -11.78 12.28 15.29
C PHE A 97 -11.33 12.23 16.76
N ARG A 98 -10.03 12.04 17.03
CA ARG A 98 -9.48 11.97 18.40
C ARG A 98 -8.97 13.31 18.95
N VAL A 99 -8.87 14.35 18.12
CA VAL A 99 -8.37 15.69 18.54
C VAL A 99 -9.51 16.61 19.05
N PHE A 100 -10.76 16.15 19.02
CA PHE A 100 -11.94 16.92 19.47
C PHE A 100 -12.80 16.19 20.51
N SER A 101 -12.19 15.51 21.48
CA SER A 101 -12.93 15.00 22.66
C SER A 101 -12.22 15.32 23.96
#